data_AF-A0A7V3UJ85-F1
#
_entry.id   AF-A0A7V3UJ85-F1
#
_cell.length_a   1.000
_cell.length_b   1.000
_cell.length_c   1.000
_cell.angle_alpha   90.00
_cell.angle_beta   90.00
_cell.angle_gamma   90.00
#
_symmetry.space_group_name_H-M   'P 1'
#
loop_
_entity.id
_entity.type
_entity.pdbx_description
1 polymer ?
#
loop_
_entity_poly.entity_id
_entity_poly.type
_entity_poly.pdbx_seq_one_letter_code
_entity_poly.pdbx_strand_id
1 'polypeptide(L)'
;MGFTIQEYLDLVRLLGEHPEWRSELRRLLLSDEVLTLPESVRALVEAHRRSEERLSRVEERLERLEAAVEKLAEAQQRTEVRLERLEAAVEKLAEAQQRTEVRLERLEAAVEKLAEAQQRTEVRLERLEATVEKLAEAQRRAEERLSRVEERLDRLEITTKTLESYVGKLRGQSLETIYRDKAGAYFSKILLRTRVVALDNLEEKLEAHLSEEEYLDAALLDLIVKGKPRQRPDIAEVLLATEISVVVYPKDVERVQRRASLLRKIGYPVVPVVAGEQITGEAEDAARLHKVVMLQDGGRVSLWEEALHAWINQVEKDRSSGPVS
;
A
#
# COMPACT_ATOMS: atom_id res chain seq x y z
N MET A 1 -0.99 129.14 -117.08
CA MET A 1 0.11 129.81 -116.33
C MET A 1 0.77 128.76 -115.47
N GLY A 2 2.10 128.65 -115.55
CA GLY A 2 2.88 127.68 -114.79
C GLY A 2 3.04 128.15 -113.35
N PHE A 3 2.70 127.29 -112.40
CA PHE A 3 2.89 127.55 -110.97
C PHE A 3 4.39 127.55 -110.67
N THR A 4 4.94 128.67 -110.21
CA THR A 4 6.39 128.86 -109.99
C THR A 4 6.80 128.50 -108.55
N ILE A 5 8.09 128.20 -108.35
CA ILE A 5 8.63 127.78 -107.03
C ILE A 5 8.43 128.88 -105.96
N GLN A 6 8.50 130.16 -106.35
CA GLN A 6 8.27 131.29 -105.44
C GLN A 6 6.83 131.34 -104.93
N GLU A 7 5.86 131.12 -105.82
CA GLU A 7 4.42 131.07 -105.50
C GLU A 7 4.09 129.88 -104.58
N TYR A 8 4.77 128.74 -104.74
CA TYR A 8 4.65 127.61 -103.82
C TYR A 8 5.19 127.95 -102.41
N LEU A 9 6.34 128.62 -102.32
CA LEU A 9 6.95 129.02 -101.04
C LEU A 9 6.11 130.08 -100.32
N ASP A 10 5.51 131.02 -101.06
CA ASP A 10 4.61 132.02 -100.50
C ASP A 10 3.31 131.40 -99.98
N LEU A 11 2.74 130.42 -100.71
CA LEU A 11 1.60 129.64 -100.24
C LEU A 11 1.92 128.87 -98.94
N VAL A 12 3.10 128.25 -98.84
CA VAL A 12 3.55 127.56 -97.63
C VAL A 12 3.72 128.53 -96.44
N ARG A 13 4.24 129.75 -96.68
CA ARG A 13 4.40 130.78 -95.65
C ARG A 13 3.04 131.27 -95.13
N LEU A 14 2.10 131.56 -96.03
CA LEU A 14 0.72 131.97 -95.70
C LEU A 14 -0.04 130.88 -94.92
N LEU A 15 0.11 129.61 -95.28
CA LEU A 15 -0.48 128.49 -94.53
C LEU A 15 0.17 128.25 -93.16
N GLY A 16 1.35 128.82 -92.91
CA GLY A 16 2.01 128.83 -91.59
C GLY A 16 1.49 129.95 -90.68
N GLU A 17 1.18 131.12 -91.24
CA GLU A 17 0.69 132.30 -90.52
C GLU A 17 -0.82 132.23 -90.22
N HIS A 18 -1.61 131.50 -91.03
CA HIS A 18 -3.07 131.35 -90.89
C HIS A 18 -3.50 129.88 -90.66
N PRO A 19 -3.64 129.44 -89.39
CA PRO A 19 -4.00 128.06 -89.02
C PRO A 19 -5.36 127.60 -89.56
N GLU A 20 -6.31 128.52 -89.70
CA GLU A 20 -7.64 128.31 -90.26
C GLU A 20 -7.59 127.86 -91.74
N TRP A 21 -6.80 128.53 -92.59
CA TRP A 21 -6.64 128.18 -94.01
C TRP A 21 -5.95 126.84 -94.20
N ARG A 22 -4.98 126.52 -93.34
CA ARG A 22 -4.33 125.20 -93.30
C ARG A 22 -5.29 124.09 -92.90
N SER A 23 -6.28 124.38 -92.05
CA SER A 23 -7.30 123.42 -91.63
C SER A 23 -8.34 123.18 -92.73
N GLU A 24 -8.77 124.23 -93.45
CA GLU A 24 -9.64 124.10 -94.63
C GLU A 24 -8.95 123.36 -95.79
N LEU A 25 -7.70 123.73 -96.12
CA LEU A 25 -6.93 123.06 -97.16
C LEU A 25 -6.71 121.57 -96.84
N ARG A 26 -6.54 121.22 -95.55
CA ARG A 26 -6.48 119.82 -95.10
C ARG A 26 -7.78 119.06 -95.30
N ARG A 27 -8.95 119.68 -95.05
CA ARG A 27 -10.27 119.06 -95.28
C ARG A 27 -10.62 118.92 -96.77
N LEU A 28 -10.09 119.80 -97.64
CA LEU A 28 -10.30 119.74 -99.09
C LEU A 28 -9.38 118.72 -99.79
N LEU A 29 -8.12 118.60 -99.35
CA LEU A 29 -7.12 117.72 -99.96
C LEU A 29 -7.11 116.30 -99.38
N LEU A 30 -7.47 116.14 -98.11
CA LEU A 30 -7.46 114.86 -97.41
C LEU A 30 -8.90 114.47 -97.07
N SER A 31 -9.24 113.21 -97.29
CA SER A 31 -10.52 112.66 -96.86
C SER A 31 -10.61 112.65 -95.32
N ASP A 32 -11.83 112.65 -94.80
CA ASP A 32 -12.10 112.59 -93.36
C ASP A 32 -11.46 111.36 -92.69
N GLU A 33 -11.33 110.25 -93.43
CA GLU A 33 -10.59 109.04 -93.02
C GLU A 33 -9.10 109.32 -92.72
N VAL A 34 -8.44 110.17 -93.50
CA VAL A 34 -7.01 110.50 -93.32
C VAL A 34 -6.84 111.49 -92.17
N LEU A 35 -7.81 112.37 -91.93
CA LEU A 35 -7.78 113.33 -90.83
C LEU A 35 -8.04 112.68 -89.46
N THR A 36 -8.83 111.61 -89.41
CA THR A 36 -9.14 110.82 -88.18
C THR A 36 -8.14 109.69 -87.93
N LEU A 37 -7.22 109.43 -88.87
CA LEU A 37 -6.18 108.40 -88.75
C LEU A 37 -5.31 108.53 -87.48
N PRO A 38 -4.83 109.73 -87.06
CA PRO A 38 -4.04 109.85 -85.83
C PRO A 38 -4.81 109.45 -84.57
N GLU A 39 -6.12 109.70 -84.52
CA GLU A 39 -7.00 109.30 -83.42
C GLU A 39 -7.24 107.80 -83.43
N SER A 40 -7.45 107.23 -84.62
CA SER A 40 -7.57 105.78 -84.84
C SER A 40 -6.28 105.04 -84.46
N VAL A 41 -5.11 105.59 -84.79
CA VAL A 41 -3.80 105.05 -84.40
C VAL A 41 -3.61 105.13 -82.89
N ARG A 42 -3.99 106.23 -82.22
CA ARG A 42 -3.94 106.30 -80.74
C ARG A 42 -4.87 105.28 -80.09
N ALA A 43 -6.10 105.15 -80.58
CA ALA A 43 -7.05 104.16 -80.10
C ALA A 43 -6.52 102.72 -80.27
N LEU A 44 -5.86 102.44 -81.40
CA LEU A 44 -5.18 101.16 -81.66
C LEU A 44 -4.02 100.94 -80.69
N VAL A 45 -3.15 101.93 -80.47
CA VAL A 45 -2.03 101.85 -79.51
C VAL A 45 -2.54 101.59 -78.09
N GLU A 46 -3.62 102.27 -77.66
CA GLU A 46 -4.24 102.02 -76.36
C GLU A 46 -4.89 100.64 -76.26
N ALA A 47 -5.53 100.15 -77.32
CA ALA A 47 -6.08 98.80 -77.37
C ALA A 47 -4.96 97.74 -77.36
N HIS A 48 -3.83 98.02 -78.04
CA HIS A 48 -2.64 97.19 -78.03
C HIS A 48 -2.02 97.13 -76.63
N ARG A 49 -1.80 98.28 -75.98
CA ARG A 49 -1.31 98.35 -74.58
C ARG A 49 -2.22 97.59 -73.62
N ARG A 50 -3.54 97.74 -73.74
CA ARG A 50 -4.52 96.95 -72.95
C ARG A 50 -4.42 95.46 -73.24
N SER A 51 -4.09 95.07 -74.46
CA SER A 51 -3.91 93.67 -74.85
C SER A 51 -2.61 93.10 -74.26
N GLU A 52 -1.51 93.85 -74.27
CA GLU A 52 -0.26 93.48 -73.61
C GLU A 52 -0.43 93.33 -72.09
N GLU A 53 -1.13 94.26 -71.43
CA GLU A 53 -1.44 94.14 -69.99
C GLU A 53 -2.28 92.88 -69.70
N ARG A 54 -3.21 92.52 -70.59
CA ARG A 54 -3.99 91.28 -70.45
C ARG A 54 -3.12 90.04 -70.68
N LEU A 55 -2.21 90.07 -71.64
CA LEU A 55 -1.27 88.97 -71.91
C LEU A 55 -0.35 88.75 -70.70
N SER A 56 0.25 89.81 -70.15
CA SER A 56 1.08 89.73 -68.95
C SER A 56 0.33 89.14 -67.75
N ARG A 57 -0.95 89.54 -67.54
CA ARG A 57 -1.79 88.91 -66.49
C ARG A 57 -2.09 87.44 -66.76
N VAL A 58 -2.17 87.03 -68.02
CA VAL A 58 -2.36 85.62 -68.39
C VAL A 58 -1.08 84.84 -68.12
N GLU A 59 0.08 85.38 -68.48
CA GLU A 59 1.40 84.78 -68.19
C GLU A 59 1.58 84.57 -66.68
N GLU A 60 1.34 85.59 -65.84
CA GLU A 60 1.42 85.44 -64.38
C GLU A 60 0.46 84.36 -63.84
N ARG A 61 -0.74 84.22 -64.44
CA ARG A 61 -1.70 83.18 -64.04
C ARG A 61 -1.23 81.80 -64.49
N LEU A 62 -0.60 81.69 -65.66
CA LEU A 62 -0.01 80.45 -66.15
C LEU A 62 1.14 80.01 -65.26
N GLU A 63 2.06 80.91 -64.89
CA GLU A 63 3.16 80.60 -63.96
C GLU A 63 2.63 80.11 -62.59
N ARG A 64 1.57 80.75 -62.06
CA ARG A 64 0.94 80.28 -60.81
C ARG A 64 0.26 78.92 -60.95
N LEU A 65 -0.33 78.64 -62.11
CA LEU A 65 -0.94 77.34 -62.40
C LEU A 65 0.13 76.26 -62.53
N GLU A 66 1.23 76.52 -63.25
CA GLU A 66 2.37 75.60 -63.36
C GLU A 66 2.93 75.25 -61.98
N ALA A 67 3.18 76.26 -61.12
CA ALA A 67 3.64 76.03 -59.76
C ALA A 67 2.63 75.26 -58.89
N ALA A 68 1.32 75.44 -59.11
CA ALA A 68 0.29 74.67 -58.40
C ALA A 68 0.23 73.21 -58.88
N VAL A 69 0.39 72.97 -60.18
CA VAL A 69 0.46 71.62 -60.78
C VAL A 69 1.69 70.88 -60.30
N GLU A 70 2.85 71.54 -60.22
CA GLU A 70 4.08 70.95 -59.69
C GLU A 70 3.92 70.50 -58.23
N LYS A 71 3.33 71.35 -57.38
CA LYS A 71 3.02 70.99 -55.98
C LYS A 71 2.03 69.83 -55.86
N LEU A 72 1.05 69.76 -56.75
CA LEU A 72 0.09 68.64 -56.79
C LEU A 72 0.79 67.35 -57.22
N ALA A 73 1.69 67.40 -58.21
CA ALA A 73 2.48 66.25 -58.65
C ALA A 73 3.38 65.72 -57.51
N GLU A 74 4.06 66.60 -56.78
CA GLU A 74 4.86 66.20 -55.61
C GLU A 74 3.98 65.57 -54.50
N ALA A 75 2.82 66.17 -54.22
CA ALA A 75 1.87 65.64 -53.24
C ALA A 75 1.34 64.26 -53.65
N GLN A 76 1.02 64.08 -54.94
CA GLN A 76 0.60 62.81 -55.51
C GLN A 76 1.70 61.75 -55.33
N GLN A 77 2.95 62.06 -55.71
CA GLN A 77 4.08 61.14 -55.57
C GLN A 77 4.31 60.73 -54.10
N ARG A 78 4.20 61.65 -53.14
CA ARG A 78 4.27 61.33 -51.70
C ARG A 78 3.14 60.41 -51.25
N THR A 79 1.97 60.53 -51.87
CA THR A 79 0.79 59.72 -51.56
C THR A 79 0.96 58.31 -52.12
N GLU A 80 1.46 58.18 -53.35
CA GLU A 80 1.82 56.88 -53.97
C GLU A 80 2.83 56.12 -53.11
N VAL A 81 3.92 56.77 -52.68
CA VAL A 81 4.90 56.15 -51.77
C VAL A 81 4.29 55.73 -50.43
N ARG A 82 3.29 56.46 -49.91
CA ARG A 82 2.57 56.05 -48.68
C ARG A 82 1.66 54.86 -48.94
N LEU A 83 1.01 54.78 -50.09
CA LEU A 83 0.16 53.65 -50.49
C LEU A 83 1.00 52.38 -50.64
N GLU A 84 2.14 52.43 -51.33
CA GLU A 84 3.05 51.28 -51.44
C GLU A 84 3.50 50.76 -50.06
N ARG A 85 3.79 51.66 -49.11
CA ARG A 85 4.14 51.28 -47.73
C ARG A 85 2.98 50.65 -46.98
N LEU A 86 1.76 51.11 -47.20
CA LEU A 86 0.56 50.55 -46.60
C LEU A 86 0.25 49.17 -47.17
N GLU A 87 0.36 48.99 -48.49
CA GLU A 87 0.21 47.69 -49.16
C GLU A 87 1.20 46.67 -48.58
N ALA A 88 2.48 47.05 -48.48
CA ALA A 88 3.51 46.19 -47.86
C ALA A 88 3.24 45.88 -46.38
N ALA A 89 2.64 46.82 -45.63
CA ALA A 89 2.26 46.58 -44.23
C ALA A 89 1.07 45.63 -44.11
N VAL A 90 0.07 45.76 -45.00
CA VAL A 90 -1.09 44.87 -45.06
C VAL A 90 -0.68 43.46 -45.44
N GLU A 91 0.23 43.29 -46.41
CA GLU A 91 0.75 41.98 -46.80
C GLU A 91 1.46 41.28 -45.61
N LYS A 92 2.31 42.01 -44.88
CA LYS A 92 2.97 41.47 -43.67
C LYS A 92 1.98 41.09 -42.57
N LEU A 93 0.91 41.86 -42.40
CA LEU A 93 -0.15 41.55 -41.44
C LEU A 93 -0.91 40.29 -41.85
N ALA A 94 -1.21 40.12 -43.15
CA ALA A 94 -1.87 38.93 -43.67
C ALA A 94 -1.01 37.68 -43.46
N GLU A 95 0.31 37.75 -43.74
CA GLU A 95 1.23 36.65 -43.45
C GLU A 95 1.32 36.33 -41.95
N ALA A 96 1.36 37.35 -41.09
CA ALA A 96 1.38 37.16 -39.64
C ALA A 96 0.09 36.49 -39.16
N GLN A 97 -1.06 36.91 -39.71
CA GLN A 97 -2.37 36.31 -39.41
C GLN A 97 -2.42 34.84 -39.83
N GLN A 98 -1.97 34.51 -41.03
CA GLN A 98 -1.91 33.12 -41.51
C GLN A 98 -1.02 32.24 -40.62
N ARG A 99 0.12 32.77 -40.15
CA ARG A 99 1.00 32.06 -39.21
C ARG A 99 0.33 31.84 -37.85
N THR A 100 -0.48 32.78 -37.38
CA THR A 100 -1.24 32.61 -36.14
C THR A 100 -2.37 31.59 -36.28
N GLU A 101 -3.09 31.58 -37.41
CA GLU A 101 -4.13 30.58 -37.69
C GLU A 101 -3.54 29.17 -37.67
N VAL A 102 -2.42 28.94 -38.36
CA VAL A 102 -1.71 27.64 -38.35
C VAL A 102 -1.25 27.25 -36.93
N ARG A 103 -0.87 28.21 -36.09
CA ARG A 103 -0.51 27.93 -34.69
C ARG A 103 -1.74 27.55 -33.85
N LEU A 104 -2.88 28.20 -34.09
CA LEU A 104 -4.13 27.88 -33.40
C LEU A 104 -4.62 26.48 -33.75
N GLU A 105 -4.62 26.10 -35.04
CA GLU A 105 -4.97 24.74 -35.47
C GLU A 105 -4.08 23.67 -34.79
N ARG A 106 -2.77 23.94 -34.65
CA ARG A 106 -1.84 23.04 -33.95
C ARG A 106 -2.14 22.94 -32.46
N LEU A 107 -2.55 24.04 -31.83
CA LEU A 107 -2.93 24.05 -30.42
C LEU A 107 -4.23 23.30 -30.18
N GLU A 108 -5.24 23.50 -31.04
CA GLU A 108 -6.50 22.76 -30.99
C GLU A 108 -6.25 21.25 -31.10
N ALA A 109 -5.45 20.81 -32.07
CA ALA A 109 -5.08 19.41 -32.21
C ALA A 109 -4.28 18.86 -31.01
N ALA A 110 -3.46 19.69 -30.36
CA ALA A 110 -2.74 19.28 -29.14
C ALA A 110 -3.69 19.14 -27.94
N VAL A 111 -4.65 20.04 -27.79
CA VAL A 111 -5.67 19.99 -26.73
C VAL A 111 -6.56 18.77 -26.91
N GLU A 112 -6.99 18.45 -28.13
CA GLU A 112 -7.78 17.25 -28.43
C GLU A 112 -7.03 15.97 -28.02
N LYS A 113 -5.74 15.85 -28.40
CA LYS A 113 -4.90 14.71 -27.98
C LYS A 113 -4.73 14.62 -26.46
N LEU A 114 -4.62 15.75 -25.77
CA LEU A 114 -4.54 15.77 -24.31
C LEU A 114 -5.85 15.31 -23.67
N ALA A 115 -7.00 15.75 -24.21
CA ALA A 115 -8.31 15.32 -23.73
C ALA A 115 -8.51 13.80 -23.91
N GLU A 116 -8.12 13.24 -25.06
CA GLU A 116 -8.16 11.78 -25.28
C GLU A 116 -7.23 11.03 -24.31
N ALA A 117 -6.01 11.53 -24.09
CA ALA A 117 -5.05 10.93 -23.17
C ALA A 117 -5.56 10.97 -21.72
N GLN A 118 -6.22 12.06 -21.33
CA GLN A 118 -6.87 12.20 -20.03
C GLN A 118 -8.01 11.18 -19.88
N GLN A 119 -8.91 11.07 -20.86
CA GLN A 119 -10.00 10.10 -20.83
C GLN A 119 -9.50 8.65 -20.72
N ARG A 120 -8.43 8.30 -21.45
CA ARG A 120 -7.80 6.96 -21.32
C ARG A 120 -7.22 6.73 -19.92
N THR A 121 -6.70 7.77 -19.29
CA THR A 121 -6.16 7.71 -17.93
C THR A 121 -7.27 7.52 -16.91
N GLU A 122 -8.38 8.24 -17.03
CA GLU A 122 -9.57 8.09 -16.18
C GLU A 122 -10.11 6.65 -16.24
N VAL A 123 -10.31 6.10 -17.45
CA VAL A 123 -10.74 4.70 -17.62
C VAL A 123 -9.75 3.70 -17.00
N ARG A 124 -8.45 4.00 -17.04
CA ARG A 124 -7.44 3.13 -16.40
C ARG A 124 -7.52 3.22 -14.88
N LEU A 125 -7.78 4.40 -14.32
CA LEU A 125 -7.96 4.58 -12.88
C LEU A 125 -9.19 3.85 -12.36
N GLU A 126 -10.34 3.96 -13.05
CA GLU A 126 -11.54 3.21 -12.69
C GLU A 126 -11.30 1.68 -12.67
N ARG A 127 -10.55 1.16 -13.65
CA ARG A 127 -10.16 -0.27 -13.68
C ARG A 127 -9.25 -0.66 -12.52
N LEU A 128 -8.33 0.23 -12.12
CA LEU A 128 -7.44 0.01 -10.99
C LEU A 128 -8.23 0.01 -9.68
N GLU A 129 -9.14 0.96 -9.49
CA GLU A 129 -10.03 1.02 -8.32
C GLU A 129 -10.84 -0.27 -8.18
N ALA A 130 -11.48 -0.73 -9.27
CA ALA A 130 -12.22 -1.99 -9.28
C ALA A 130 -11.34 -3.22 -8.99
N THR A 131 -10.06 -3.18 -9.36
CA THR A 131 -9.11 -4.27 -9.06
C THR A 131 -8.70 -4.26 -7.60
N VAL A 132 -8.48 -3.07 -7.01
CA VAL A 132 -8.15 -2.90 -5.59
C VAL A 132 -9.32 -3.35 -4.71
N GLU A 133 -10.56 -3.03 -5.08
CA GLU A 133 -11.75 -3.47 -4.36
C GLU A 133 -11.85 -5.01 -4.33
N LYS A 134 -11.67 -5.67 -5.49
CA LYS A 134 -11.64 -7.13 -5.57
C LYS A 134 -10.53 -7.76 -4.74
N LEU A 135 -9.37 -7.13 -4.70
CA LEU A 135 -8.24 -7.60 -3.88
C LEU A 135 -8.56 -7.49 -2.39
N ALA A 136 -9.17 -6.38 -1.96
CA ALA A 136 -9.59 -6.18 -0.58
C ALA A 136 -10.64 -7.21 -0.15
N GLU A 137 -11.60 -7.55 -1.02
CA GLU A 137 -12.56 -8.63 -0.75
C GLU A 137 -11.90 -10.00 -0.64
N ALA A 138 -10.96 -10.30 -1.55
CA ALA A 138 -10.22 -11.57 -1.52
C ALA A 138 -9.39 -11.70 -0.24
N GLN A 139 -8.76 -10.60 0.21
CA GLN A 139 -8.03 -10.55 1.46
C GLN A 139 -8.93 -10.83 2.67
N ARG A 140 -10.09 -10.17 2.77
CA ARG A 140 -11.06 -10.42 3.85
C ARG A 140 -11.49 -11.88 3.91
N ARG A 141 -11.78 -12.49 2.75
CA ARG A 141 -12.13 -13.92 2.68
C ARG A 141 -10.97 -14.83 3.11
N ALA A 142 -9.72 -14.44 2.85
CA ALA A 142 -8.55 -15.19 3.28
C ALA A 142 -8.36 -15.10 4.80
N GLU A 143 -8.53 -13.92 5.38
CA GLU A 143 -8.50 -13.68 6.83
C GLU A 143 -9.57 -14.52 7.55
N GLU A 144 -10.81 -14.50 7.07
CA GLU A 144 -11.88 -15.34 7.63
C GLU A 144 -11.56 -16.84 7.56
N ARG A 145 -10.92 -17.30 6.48
CA ARG A 145 -10.51 -18.70 6.34
C ARG A 145 -9.40 -19.06 7.32
N LEU A 146 -8.44 -18.15 7.55
CA LEU A 146 -7.36 -18.36 8.51
C LEU A 146 -7.91 -18.46 9.94
N SER A 147 -8.80 -17.57 10.36
CA SER A 147 -9.42 -17.67 11.68
C SER A 147 -10.17 -18.98 11.89
N ARG A 148 -10.88 -19.48 10.87
CA ARG A 148 -11.53 -20.80 10.94
C ARG A 148 -10.54 -21.95 11.04
N VAL A 149 -9.34 -21.82 10.46
CA VAL A 149 -8.28 -22.82 10.58
C VAL A 149 -7.69 -22.79 11.99
N GLU A 150 -7.43 -21.61 12.55
CA GLU A 150 -6.97 -21.44 13.94
C GLU A 150 -7.94 -22.09 14.92
N GLU A 151 -9.24 -21.79 14.85
CA GLU A 151 -10.27 -22.41 15.69
C GLU A 151 -10.35 -23.94 15.55
N ARG A 152 -10.00 -24.48 14.37
CA ARG A 152 -9.94 -25.93 14.16
C ARG A 152 -8.68 -26.53 14.78
N LEU A 153 -7.55 -25.83 14.72
CA LEU A 153 -6.31 -26.26 15.35
C LEU A 153 -6.45 -26.26 16.88
N ASP A 154 -7.07 -25.24 17.47
CA ASP A 154 -7.32 -25.19 18.92
C ASP A 154 -8.18 -26.37 19.39
N ARG A 155 -9.24 -26.70 18.63
CA ARG A 155 -10.09 -27.86 18.92
C ARG A 155 -9.34 -29.18 18.77
N LEU A 156 -8.48 -29.30 17.76
CA LEU A 156 -7.64 -30.47 17.58
C LEU A 156 -6.66 -30.61 18.75
N GLU A 157 -6.03 -29.52 19.20
CA GLU A 157 -5.12 -29.54 20.33
C GLU A 157 -5.81 -30.06 21.61
N ILE A 158 -7.00 -29.54 21.92
CA ILE A 158 -7.81 -30.01 23.07
C ILE A 158 -8.14 -31.50 22.93
N THR A 159 -8.54 -31.93 21.73
CA THR A 159 -8.86 -33.34 21.46
C THR A 159 -7.63 -34.22 21.64
N THR A 160 -6.46 -33.81 21.14
CA THR A 160 -5.21 -34.56 21.28
C THR A 160 -4.79 -34.70 22.74
N LYS A 161 -4.82 -33.62 23.53
CA LYS A 161 -4.54 -33.67 24.98
C LYS A 161 -5.49 -34.60 25.73
N THR A 162 -6.77 -34.59 25.34
CA THR A 162 -7.79 -35.47 25.93
C THR A 162 -7.51 -36.93 25.59
N LEU A 163 -7.17 -37.23 24.33
CA LEU A 163 -6.80 -38.57 23.88
C LEU A 163 -5.52 -39.05 24.57
N GLU A 164 -4.49 -38.22 24.70
CA GLU A 164 -3.27 -38.53 25.44
C GLU A 164 -3.58 -38.95 26.88
N SER A 165 -4.47 -38.23 27.57
CA SER A 165 -4.91 -38.59 28.92
C SER A 165 -5.64 -39.93 28.96
N TYR A 166 -6.56 -40.19 28.03
CA TYR A 166 -7.27 -41.47 27.96
C TYR A 166 -6.34 -42.63 27.65
N VAL A 167 -5.43 -42.47 26.69
CA VAL A 167 -4.41 -43.48 26.37
C VAL A 167 -3.52 -43.76 27.57
N GLY A 168 -3.12 -42.72 28.32
CA GLY A 168 -2.37 -42.87 29.57
C GLY A 168 -3.12 -43.72 30.61
N LYS A 169 -4.41 -43.45 30.83
CA LYS A 169 -5.26 -44.23 31.76
C LYS A 169 -5.44 -45.69 31.31
N LEU A 170 -5.73 -45.90 30.02
CA LEU A 170 -5.90 -47.24 29.45
C LEU A 170 -4.61 -48.07 29.57
N ARG A 171 -3.45 -47.44 29.34
CA ARG A 171 -2.15 -48.11 29.51
C ARG A 171 -1.92 -48.51 30.96
N GLY A 172 -2.25 -47.65 31.92
CA GLY A 172 -2.19 -47.97 33.36
C GLY A 172 -3.04 -49.19 33.72
N GLN A 173 -4.33 -49.16 33.37
CA GLN A 173 -5.27 -50.27 33.63
C GLN A 173 -4.85 -51.58 32.95
N SER A 174 -4.32 -51.49 31.72
CA SER A 174 -3.80 -52.66 31.01
C SER A 174 -2.58 -53.24 31.73
N LEU A 175 -1.68 -52.38 32.25
CA LEU A 175 -0.50 -52.83 32.97
C LEU A 175 -0.88 -53.53 34.28
N GLU A 176 -1.79 -52.94 35.06
CA GLU A 176 -2.32 -53.55 36.29
C GLU A 176 -2.91 -54.95 36.04
N THR A 177 -3.71 -55.08 34.96
CA THR A 177 -4.30 -56.36 34.55
C THR A 177 -3.22 -57.38 34.17
N ILE A 178 -2.21 -56.97 33.39
CA ILE A 178 -1.08 -57.83 33.01
C ILE A 178 -0.33 -58.35 34.24
N TYR A 179 -0.02 -57.48 35.21
CA TYR A 179 0.65 -57.89 36.45
C TYR A 179 -0.19 -58.83 37.30
N ARG A 180 -1.52 -58.64 37.34
CA ARG A 180 -2.46 -59.54 38.03
C ARG A 180 -2.51 -60.92 37.37
N ASP A 181 -2.74 -60.98 36.06
CA ASP A 181 -2.88 -62.22 35.30
C ASP A 181 -1.57 -63.01 35.24
N LYS A 182 -0.45 -62.30 35.14
CA LYS A 182 0.90 -62.89 35.09
C LYS A 182 1.63 -62.84 36.43
N ALA A 183 0.91 -62.70 37.55
CA ALA A 183 1.52 -62.61 38.88
C ALA A 183 2.46 -63.80 39.16
N GLY A 184 2.08 -65.01 38.75
CA GLY A 184 2.94 -66.18 38.85
C GLY A 184 4.28 -66.00 38.12
N ALA A 185 4.27 -65.45 36.90
CA ALA A 185 5.49 -65.23 36.12
C ALA A 185 6.38 -64.14 36.72
N TYR A 186 5.80 -62.98 37.07
CA TYR A 186 6.55 -61.84 37.59
C TYR A 186 7.12 -62.10 38.99
N PHE A 187 6.33 -62.67 39.89
CA PHE A 187 6.73 -62.84 41.29
C PHE A 187 7.39 -64.20 41.60
N SER A 188 7.38 -65.18 40.69
CA SER A 188 8.03 -66.50 40.92
C SER A 188 9.54 -66.45 41.14
N LYS A 189 10.20 -65.35 40.76
CA LYS A 189 11.62 -65.13 41.04
C LYS A 189 11.89 -64.97 42.54
N ILE A 190 10.94 -64.39 43.28
CA ILE A 190 11.07 -64.10 44.72
C ILE A 190 10.15 -64.96 45.61
N LEU A 191 9.01 -65.41 45.09
CA LEU A 191 8.03 -66.23 45.83
C LEU A 191 7.82 -67.60 45.19
N LEU A 192 7.60 -68.60 46.05
CA LEU A 192 7.04 -69.91 45.72
C LEU A 192 5.54 -69.93 46.05
N ARG A 193 4.76 -70.72 45.32
CA ARG A 193 3.31 -70.87 45.51
C ARG A 193 2.55 -69.53 45.45
N THR A 194 3.00 -68.65 44.56
CA THR A 194 2.45 -67.32 44.30
C THR A 194 0.96 -67.36 43.99
N ARG A 195 0.17 -66.58 44.73
CA ARG A 195 -1.28 -66.44 44.56
C ARG A 195 -1.68 -64.98 44.72
N VAL A 196 -2.54 -64.49 43.85
CA VAL A 196 -3.17 -63.17 44.01
C VAL A 196 -4.22 -63.27 45.11
N VAL A 197 -4.24 -62.32 46.03
CA VAL A 197 -5.19 -62.25 47.14
C VAL A 197 -6.13 -61.07 46.91
N ALA A 198 -7.43 -61.33 46.84
CA ALA A 198 -8.43 -60.27 46.88
C ALA A 198 -8.49 -59.65 48.27
N LEU A 199 -8.62 -58.32 48.35
CA LEU A 199 -8.67 -57.59 49.61
C LEU A 199 -9.87 -58.00 50.47
N ASP A 200 -11.01 -58.36 49.85
CA ASP A 200 -12.23 -58.83 50.52
C ASP A 200 -11.94 -60.01 51.46
N ASN A 201 -10.94 -60.85 51.15
CA ASN A 201 -10.52 -61.95 52.03
C ASN A 201 -9.83 -61.49 53.33
N LEU A 202 -9.48 -60.21 53.41
CA LEU A 202 -8.82 -59.57 54.54
C LEU A 202 -9.71 -58.52 55.22
N GLU A 203 -10.91 -58.23 54.67
CA GLU A 203 -11.81 -57.14 55.10
C GLU A 203 -12.13 -57.20 56.60
N GLU A 204 -12.65 -58.33 57.09
CA GLU A 204 -12.99 -58.52 58.51
C GLU A 204 -11.81 -58.22 59.45
N LYS A 205 -10.58 -58.57 59.02
CA LYS A 205 -9.38 -58.32 59.82
C LYS A 205 -8.93 -56.87 59.75
N LEU A 206 -9.07 -56.25 58.58
CA LEU A 206 -8.72 -54.86 58.33
C LEU A 206 -9.65 -53.92 59.10
N GLU A 207 -10.97 -54.13 59.03
CA GLU A 207 -11.95 -53.34 59.79
C GLU A 207 -11.74 -53.42 61.31
N ALA A 208 -11.25 -54.56 61.81
CA ALA A 208 -10.97 -54.74 63.22
C ALA A 208 -9.73 -53.98 63.73
N HIS A 209 -8.80 -53.57 62.85
CA HIS A 209 -7.49 -52.99 63.23
C HIS A 209 -7.18 -51.64 62.59
N LEU A 210 -7.98 -51.19 61.63
CA LEU A 210 -7.80 -49.95 60.88
C LEU A 210 -9.00 -49.03 61.09
N SER A 211 -8.76 -47.71 61.04
CA SER A 211 -9.86 -46.76 60.88
C SER A 211 -10.47 -46.86 59.47
N GLU A 212 -11.66 -46.30 59.28
CA GLU A 212 -12.31 -46.25 57.97
C GLU A 212 -11.42 -45.57 56.90
N GLU A 213 -10.74 -44.47 57.26
CA GLU A 213 -9.81 -43.78 56.37
C GLU A 213 -8.58 -44.64 56.02
N GLU A 214 -8.02 -45.35 57.00
CA GLU A 214 -6.89 -46.26 56.79
C GLU A 214 -7.28 -47.47 55.94
N TYR A 215 -8.50 -48.01 56.13
CA TYR A 215 -9.04 -49.09 55.30
C TYR A 215 -9.17 -48.63 53.85
N LEU A 216 -9.78 -47.47 53.62
CA LEU A 216 -9.95 -46.91 52.27
C LEU A 216 -8.61 -46.65 51.58
N ASP A 217 -7.57 -46.17 52.28
CA ASP A 217 -6.24 -46.01 51.67
C ASP A 217 -5.57 -47.36 51.36
N ALA A 218 -5.68 -48.35 52.25
CA ALA A 218 -5.16 -49.69 52.00
C ALA A 218 -5.89 -50.39 50.85
N ALA A 219 -7.18 -50.12 50.68
CA ALA A 219 -8.00 -50.71 49.63
C ALA A 219 -7.64 -50.24 48.22
N LEU A 220 -6.92 -49.13 48.10
CA LEU A 220 -6.43 -48.59 46.83
C LEU A 220 -5.14 -49.25 46.33
N LEU A 221 -4.65 -50.33 46.98
CA LEU A 221 -3.53 -51.12 46.47
C LEU A 221 -3.91 -51.83 45.16
N ASP A 222 -3.04 -51.75 44.16
CA ASP A 222 -3.33 -52.30 42.83
C ASP A 222 -3.30 -53.84 42.82
N LEU A 223 -2.39 -54.43 43.60
CA LEU A 223 -2.21 -55.88 43.66
C LEU A 223 -1.66 -56.35 45.02
N ILE A 224 -2.29 -57.38 45.59
CA ILE A 224 -1.76 -58.11 46.75
C ILE A 224 -1.38 -59.53 46.32
N VAL A 225 -0.14 -59.91 46.57
CA VAL A 225 0.39 -61.24 46.21
C VAL A 225 0.85 -61.98 47.46
N LYS A 226 0.39 -63.21 47.63
CA LYS A 226 0.83 -64.09 48.72
C LYS A 226 1.72 -65.20 48.20
N GLY A 227 2.78 -65.51 48.94
CA GLY A 227 3.61 -66.67 48.64
C GLY A 227 4.70 -66.88 49.68
N LYS A 228 5.46 -67.95 49.51
CA LYS A 228 6.58 -68.29 50.40
C LYS A 228 7.89 -67.74 49.84
N PRO A 229 8.71 -66.97 50.59
CA PRO A 229 10.00 -66.49 50.11
C PRO A 229 10.88 -67.62 49.58
N ARG A 230 11.31 -67.51 48.32
CA ARG A 230 12.04 -68.58 47.61
C ARG A 230 13.44 -68.81 48.17
N GLN A 231 14.13 -67.73 48.49
CA GLN A 231 15.51 -67.75 49.02
C GLN A 231 15.57 -67.90 50.55
N ARG A 232 14.42 -67.76 51.23
CA ARG A 232 14.28 -67.84 52.69
C ARG A 232 13.08 -68.73 53.08
N PRO A 233 13.19 -70.05 52.88
CA PRO A 233 12.09 -70.97 53.17
C PRO A 233 11.81 -71.15 54.67
N ASP A 234 12.67 -70.61 55.53
CA ASP A 234 12.48 -70.47 56.98
C ASP A 234 11.36 -69.47 57.32
N ILE A 235 11.13 -68.47 56.48
CA ILE A 235 10.06 -67.49 56.66
C ILE A 235 8.73 -68.10 56.21
N ALA A 236 7.67 -67.83 56.99
CA ALA A 236 6.30 -68.19 56.63
C ALA A 236 5.82 -67.47 55.35
N GLU A 237 4.61 -67.76 54.87
CA GLU A 237 4.06 -67.04 53.72
C GLU A 237 3.98 -65.53 54.00
N VAL A 238 4.50 -64.73 53.07
CA VAL A 238 4.47 -63.27 53.10
C VAL A 238 3.43 -62.72 52.12
N LEU A 239 2.90 -61.54 52.44
CA LEU A 239 2.10 -60.72 51.54
C LEU A 239 2.99 -59.66 50.89
N LEU A 240 2.82 -59.44 49.60
CA LEU A 240 3.39 -58.31 48.88
C LEU A 240 2.29 -57.31 48.63
N ALA A 241 2.42 -56.11 49.19
CA ALA A 241 1.58 -54.97 48.84
C ALA A 241 2.20 -54.30 47.63
N THR A 242 1.49 -54.23 46.50
CA THR A 242 2.08 -53.79 45.23
C THR A 242 1.34 -52.58 44.66
N GLU A 243 2.11 -51.55 44.31
CA GLU A 243 1.68 -50.44 43.45
C GLU A 243 2.25 -50.64 42.05
N ILE A 244 1.43 -50.46 41.01
CA ILE A 244 1.77 -50.71 39.62
C ILE A 244 1.63 -49.40 38.85
N SER A 245 2.67 -49.02 38.11
CA SER A 245 2.65 -47.81 37.29
C SER A 245 3.49 -47.96 36.04
N VAL A 246 3.07 -47.32 34.94
CA VAL A 246 3.86 -47.32 33.69
C VAL A 246 5.25 -46.73 33.94
N VAL A 247 5.30 -45.62 34.67
CA VAL A 247 6.52 -45.00 35.17
C VAL A 247 6.37 -44.84 36.68
N VAL A 248 7.28 -45.43 37.44
CA VAL A 248 7.30 -45.35 38.91
C VAL A 248 8.04 -44.09 39.35
N TYR A 249 7.35 -43.26 40.12
CA TYR A 249 7.85 -42.04 40.75
C TYR A 249 8.02 -42.21 42.27
N PRO A 250 8.73 -41.30 42.97
CA PRO A 250 8.89 -41.37 44.43
C PRO A 250 7.57 -41.51 45.19
N LYS A 251 6.51 -40.85 44.72
CA LYS A 251 5.17 -40.92 45.32
C LYS A 251 4.58 -42.33 45.30
N ASP A 252 4.88 -43.15 44.29
CA ASP A 252 4.39 -44.53 44.22
C ASP A 252 5.09 -45.40 45.27
N VAL A 253 6.36 -45.14 45.53
CA VAL A 253 7.15 -45.77 46.60
C VAL A 253 6.61 -45.39 47.98
N GLU A 254 6.34 -44.11 48.20
CA GLU A 254 5.75 -43.62 49.45
C GLU A 254 4.34 -44.19 49.67
N ARG A 255 3.50 -44.25 48.62
CA ARG A 255 2.17 -44.86 48.67
C ARG A 255 2.24 -46.32 49.10
N VAL A 256 3.05 -47.14 48.43
CA VAL A 256 3.14 -48.56 48.76
C VAL A 256 3.72 -48.78 50.15
N GLN A 257 4.70 -47.96 50.56
CA GLN A 257 5.30 -48.06 51.89
C GLN A 257 4.25 -47.82 52.99
N ARG A 258 3.42 -46.77 52.85
CA ARG A 258 2.36 -46.47 53.81
C ARG A 258 1.32 -47.59 53.82
N ARG A 259 0.82 -48.00 52.67
CA ARG A 259 -0.23 -49.02 52.54
C ARG A 259 0.23 -50.39 53.03
N ALA A 260 1.48 -50.77 52.76
CA ALA A 260 2.08 -51.97 53.35
C ALA A 260 2.15 -51.90 54.88
N SER A 261 2.44 -50.72 55.45
CA SER A 261 2.47 -50.53 56.90
C SER A 261 1.09 -50.69 57.52
N LEU A 262 0.02 -50.24 56.85
CA LEU A 262 -1.37 -50.47 57.27
C LEU A 262 -1.71 -51.97 57.24
N LEU A 263 -1.38 -52.66 56.14
CA LEU A 263 -1.59 -54.12 56.05
C LEU A 263 -0.78 -54.93 57.08
N ARG A 264 0.29 -54.37 57.67
CA ARG A 264 1.00 -55.05 58.77
C ARG A 264 0.24 -55.03 60.09
N LYS A 265 -0.60 -54.02 60.33
CA LYS A 265 -1.37 -53.90 61.58
C LYS A 265 -2.30 -55.09 61.82
N ILE A 266 -2.73 -55.77 60.75
CA ILE A 266 -3.54 -57.01 60.83
C ILE A 266 -2.72 -58.29 61.08
N GLY A 267 -1.42 -58.17 61.39
CA GLY A 267 -0.57 -59.26 61.84
C GLY A 267 0.00 -60.16 60.73
N TYR A 268 -0.10 -59.78 59.47
CA TYR A 268 0.59 -60.46 58.37
C TYR A 268 2.01 -59.90 58.15
N PRO A 269 2.97 -60.75 57.78
CA PRO A 269 4.25 -60.30 57.25
C PRO A 269 4.04 -59.70 55.85
N VAL A 270 4.16 -58.38 55.71
CA VAL A 270 3.92 -57.65 54.45
C VAL A 270 5.19 -56.95 53.99
N VAL A 271 5.53 -57.11 52.70
CA VAL A 271 6.64 -56.42 52.05
C VAL A 271 6.09 -55.47 50.97
N PRO A 272 6.46 -54.18 50.97
CA PRO A 272 6.04 -53.24 49.92
C PRO A 272 6.80 -53.47 48.62
N VAL A 273 6.08 -53.34 47.48
CA VAL A 273 6.60 -53.52 46.14
C VAL A 273 6.10 -52.43 45.21
N VAL A 274 6.99 -51.75 44.48
CA VAL A 274 6.61 -50.98 43.29
C VAL A 274 6.91 -51.79 42.04
N ALA A 275 5.97 -51.77 41.11
CA ALA A 275 6.06 -52.50 39.85
C ALA A 275 5.80 -51.58 38.67
N GLY A 276 6.57 -51.72 37.58
CA GLY A 276 6.38 -50.87 36.42
C GLY A 276 7.28 -51.16 35.23
N GLU A 277 7.06 -50.47 34.12
CA GLU A 277 7.93 -50.60 32.93
C GLU A 277 9.22 -49.80 33.11
N GLN A 278 9.11 -48.61 33.72
CA GLN A 278 10.21 -47.70 33.97
C GLN A 278 10.19 -47.25 35.43
N ILE A 279 11.36 -47.04 36.00
CA ILE A 279 11.56 -46.52 37.35
C ILE A 279 12.47 -45.31 37.23
N THR A 280 12.03 -44.18 37.78
CA THR A 280 12.84 -42.96 37.79
C THR A 280 13.99 -43.08 38.81
N GLY A 281 15.10 -42.37 38.58
CA GLY A 281 16.24 -42.40 39.52
C GLY A 281 15.84 -41.96 40.93
N GLU A 282 15.00 -40.93 41.04
CA GLU A 282 14.45 -40.47 42.31
C GLU A 282 13.61 -41.55 43.02
N ALA A 283 12.84 -42.35 42.26
CA ALA A 283 12.08 -43.47 42.81
C ALA A 283 13.01 -44.59 43.28
N GLU A 284 14.13 -44.85 42.60
CA GLU A 284 15.13 -45.81 43.07
C GLU A 284 15.72 -45.39 44.41
N ASP A 285 16.05 -44.10 44.57
CA ASP A 285 16.58 -43.56 45.83
C ASP A 285 15.55 -43.67 46.96
N ALA A 286 14.29 -43.30 46.69
CA ALA A 286 13.19 -43.46 47.62
C ALA A 286 12.99 -44.95 48.00
N ALA A 287 13.06 -45.87 47.04
CA ALA A 287 12.91 -47.30 47.28
C ALA A 287 14.05 -47.85 48.14
N ARG A 288 15.29 -47.40 47.92
CA ARG A 288 16.46 -47.75 48.76
C ARG A 288 16.32 -47.24 50.18
N LEU A 289 15.79 -46.03 50.34
CA LEU A 289 15.55 -45.40 51.64
C LEU A 289 14.47 -46.15 52.42
N HIS A 290 13.32 -46.39 51.80
CA HIS A 290 12.15 -47.01 52.42
C HIS A 290 12.15 -48.55 52.38
N LYS A 291 13.19 -49.16 51.82
CA LYS A 291 13.34 -50.62 51.67
C LYS A 291 12.14 -51.22 50.95
N VAL A 292 11.77 -50.62 49.82
CA VAL A 292 10.68 -51.06 48.95
C VAL A 292 11.26 -51.88 47.80
N VAL A 293 10.66 -53.03 47.53
CA VAL A 293 11.09 -53.89 46.42
C VAL A 293 10.72 -53.24 45.11
N MET A 294 11.63 -53.28 44.13
CA MET A 294 11.36 -52.78 42.79
C MET A 294 11.27 -53.95 41.81
N LEU A 295 10.15 -54.02 41.10
CA LEU A 295 9.87 -55.05 40.10
C LEU A 295 9.66 -54.38 38.73
N GLN A 296 10.66 -54.46 37.87
CA GLN A 296 10.58 -53.89 36.53
C GLN A 296 10.08 -54.94 35.51
N ASP A 297 9.37 -54.49 34.49
CA ASP A 297 8.94 -55.34 33.38
C ASP A 297 10.14 -56.09 32.75
N GLY A 298 9.91 -57.34 32.33
CA GLY A 298 10.97 -58.34 32.09
C GLY A 298 11.43 -59.10 33.35
N GLY A 299 10.84 -58.78 34.50
CA GLY A 299 11.01 -59.50 35.77
C GLY A 299 12.34 -59.20 36.47
N ARG A 300 12.93 -58.01 36.27
CA ARG A 300 14.09 -57.60 37.06
C ARG A 300 13.59 -57.24 38.47
N VAL A 301 14.15 -57.87 39.48
CA VAL A 301 13.82 -57.60 40.89
C VAL A 301 15.04 -56.98 41.57
N SER A 302 14.82 -55.88 42.29
CA SER A 302 15.85 -55.20 43.07
C SER A 302 15.36 -54.98 44.50
N LEU A 303 16.29 -54.88 45.45
CA LEU A 303 16.05 -54.63 46.87
C LEU A 303 15.25 -55.70 47.61
N TRP A 304 15.11 -56.90 47.04
CA TRP A 304 14.34 -57.98 47.66
C TRP A 304 14.87 -58.37 49.05
N GLU A 305 16.17 -58.63 49.16
CA GLU A 305 16.76 -59.07 50.43
C GLU A 305 16.72 -57.96 51.47
N GLU A 306 17.07 -56.73 51.08
CA GLU A 306 17.05 -55.57 51.97
C GLU A 306 15.64 -55.28 52.49
N ALA A 307 14.62 -55.37 51.62
CA ALA A 307 13.22 -55.22 51.99
C ALA A 307 12.75 -56.36 52.90
N LEU A 308 13.05 -57.61 52.55
CA LEU A 308 12.63 -58.77 53.34
C LEU A 308 13.20 -58.69 54.77
N HIS A 309 14.47 -58.32 54.92
CA HIS A 309 15.09 -58.13 56.23
C HIS A 309 14.47 -56.97 57.02
N ALA A 310 14.24 -55.82 56.38
CA ALA A 310 13.67 -54.66 57.03
C ALA A 310 12.22 -54.91 57.49
N TRP A 311 11.40 -55.51 56.63
CA TRP A 311 9.96 -55.58 56.84
C TRP A 311 9.49 -56.82 57.60
N ILE A 312 10.24 -57.93 57.55
CA ILE A 312 9.85 -59.17 58.23
C ILE A 312 10.57 -59.35 59.57
N ASN A 313 11.88 -59.12 59.65
CA ASN A 313 12.63 -59.37 60.88
C ASN A 313 12.30 -58.36 62.00
N GLN A 314 11.79 -57.17 61.68
CA GLN A 314 11.27 -56.23 62.68
C GLN A 314 9.96 -56.74 63.33
N VAL A 315 9.09 -57.44 62.59
CA VAL A 315 7.84 -58.03 63.15
C VAL A 315 8.16 -59.10 64.19
N GLU A 316 9.20 -59.91 63.97
CA GLU A 316 9.62 -60.94 64.92
C GLU A 316 10.26 -60.34 66.18
N LYS A 317 10.96 -59.21 66.07
CA LYS A 317 11.47 -58.44 67.22
C LYS A 317 10.36 -57.79 68.03
N ASP A 318 9.35 -57.20 67.39
CA ASP A 318 8.24 -56.57 68.10
C ASP A 318 7.30 -57.60 68.75
N ARG A 319 7.09 -58.77 68.12
CA ARG A 319 6.35 -59.90 68.72
C ARG A 319 7.05 -60.54 69.92
N SER A 320 8.39 -60.50 69.97
CA SER A 320 9.18 -60.99 71.11
C SER A 320 9.36 -59.95 72.22
N SER A 321 8.84 -58.73 72.04
CA SER A 321 8.93 -57.60 72.99
C SER A 321 7.58 -57.23 73.65
N GLY A 322 6.52 -58.02 73.47
CA GLY A 322 5.24 -57.82 74.16
C GLY A 322 5.36 -58.00 75.68
N PRO A 323 4.57 -57.30 76.50
CA PRO A 323 4.86 -57.09 77.91
C PRO A 323 4.88 -58.40 78.69
N VAL A 324 6.01 -58.68 79.33
CA VAL A 324 6.04 -59.59 80.47
C VAL A 324 5.52 -58.80 81.67
N SER A 325 4.35 -59.21 82.13
CA SER A 325 3.60 -58.80 83.35
C SER A 325 2.61 -57.67 83.17
#